data_AF-A0AA38S6K4-F1
#
_entry.id   AF-A0AA38S6K4-F1
#
_cell.length_a   1.000
_cell.length_b   1.000
_cell.length_c   1.000
_cell.angle_alpha   90.00
_cell.angle_beta   90.00
_cell.angle_gamma   90.00
#
_symmetry.space_group_name_H-M   'P 1'
#
loop_
_entity.id
_entity.type
_entity.pdbx_description
1 polymer ?
#
loop_
_entity_poly.entity_id
_entity_poly.type
_entity_poly.pdbx_seq_one_letter_code
_entity_poly.pdbx_strand_id
1 'polypeptide(L)'
;MSFLKLLQPPSLHLHLHFNHNYNHRSLYFHHQYHHSHRILTQPFFSKIHNFTSSSKRIVVSSILQTDDGVTSSNSDSCSAEHDNDDDVRIVAVVGEGAISPLKSASWLDVMIHTAERLKWVDEQYEMLVFTDNISNSNQNLQRELTTANILLVISVTDPEPVEWIQRYTQKIPNVVCFDSSPALENKLGGSSVNKKTKETAKTILESWVRYNSDDIRFCLLLIINSYIKPVPILKNLRAQGLSTLNCMVKNCGIQVLNCLLDPNCRKALQCLNECSPVDQVCNYQCIASYESPILEEFSLCVLQKHNCLDLDAKIPEKPFVPPMVKFRGEPLSHETAEDLFIGWLGKTEWSWRVVAGQNPAYDQFPCQYQLFYRGKAKGSFWYEPVFQVKTLDGKLVWRRRKYRVKRGKVVGTFQFSVLDNGVVSNENWTVVDVADDLSWGLFHYSGAARVAGQSYTGAVLVSPDGEYPNDGEMSGLLSALGRCCIKDWELFDVDNRSCSGPPLGLPEGSRLHTVVEVGDLK
;
A
#
# COMPACT_ATOMS: atom_id res chain seq x y z
N MET A 1 13.41 6.91 -40.13
CA MET A 1 12.60 5.66 -40.11
C MET A 1 13.28 4.47 -39.38
N SER A 2 14.31 4.67 -38.52
CA SER A 2 14.86 3.59 -37.67
C SER A 2 14.64 3.78 -36.16
N PHE A 3 13.86 4.78 -35.74
CA PHE A 3 13.57 5.10 -34.33
C PHE A 3 12.56 4.13 -33.66
N LEU A 4 11.87 3.29 -34.45
CA LEU A 4 10.74 2.44 -34.00
C LEU A 4 11.12 0.99 -33.64
N LYS A 5 12.34 0.52 -33.97
CA LYS A 5 12.72 -0.89 -33.75
C LYS A 5 13.31 -1.20 -32.37
N LEU A 6 13.67 -0.19 -31.58
CA LEU A 6 14.28 -0.36 -30.25
C LEU A 6 13.24 -0.48 -29.11
N LEU A 7 11.95 -0.45 -29.43
CA LEU A 7 10.84 -0.46 -28.45
C LEU A 7 9.85 -1.62 -28.66
N GLN A 8 10.17 -2.63 -29.49
CA GLN A 8 9.30 -3.79 -29.64
C GLN A 8 9.76 -4.96 -28.75
N PRO A 9 8.90 -5.50 -27.86
CA PRO A 9 9.21 -6.71 -27.11
C PRO A 9 9.16 -7.95 -28.05
N PRO A 10 9.95 -9.00 -27.78
CA PRO A 10 9.92 -10.23 -28.56
C PRO A 10 8.60 -10.99 -28.33
N SER A 11 8.03 -11.50 -29.42
CA SER A 11 6.83 -12.35 -29.41
C SER A 11 7.16 -13.72 -28.83
N LEU A 12 6.77 -13.96 -27.56
CA LEU A 12 6.77 -15.28 -26.95
C LEU A 12 5.35 -15.87 -26.98
N HIS A 13 5.18 -16.98 -27.70
CA HIS A 13 3.99 -17.81 -27.62
C HIS A 13 4.02 -18.61 -26.31
N LEU A 14 3.16 -18.26 -25.36
CA LEU A 14 2.92 -19.04 -24.14
C LEU A 14 1.43 -19.39 -24.04
N HIS A 15 1.14 -20.68 -23.94
CA HIS A 15 -0.19 -21.21 -23.60
C HIS A 15 -0.40 -21.06 -22.09
N LEU A 16 -1.41 -20.28 -21.68
CA LEU A 16 -1.79 -20.10 -20.27
C LEU A 16 -3.02 -20.97 -19.98
N HIS A 17 -2.86 -21.93 -19.08
CA HIS A 17 -3.97 -22.62 -18.41
C HIS A 17 -4.14 -22.02 -17.01
N PHE A 18 -5.35 -21.57 -16.68
CA PHE A 18 -5.71 -20.99 -15.37
C PHE A 18 -5.92 -22.05 -14.27
N ASN A 19 -5.19 -23.16 -14.30
CA ASN A 19 -5.26 -24.20 -13.27
C ASN A 19 -3.86 -24.50 -12.75
N HIS A 20 -3.48 -23.87 -11.64
CA HIS A 20 -2.36 -24.33 -10.83
C HIS A 20 -2.86 -25.38 -9.84
N ASN A 21 -2.96 -26.63 -10.30
CA ASN A 21 -2.87 -27.79 -9.41
C ASN A 21 -1.38 -28.09 -9.21
N TYR A 22 -0.79 -27.61 -8.12
CA TYR A 22 0.51 -28.10 -7.69
C TYR A 22 0.35 -29.31 -6.77
N ASN A 23 0.49 -30.50 -7.36
CA ASN A 23 1.01 -31.67 -6.65
C ASN A 23 2.53 -31.48 -6.53
N HIS A 24 3.00 -30.85 -5.45
CA HIS A 24 4.44 -30.81 -5.15
C HIS A 24 4.80 -31.93 -4.17
N ARG A 25 5.51 -32.95 -4.67
CA ARG A 25 6.53 -33.62 -3.86
C ARG A 25 7.56 -32.56 -3.49
N SER A 26 7.57 -32.16 -2.22
CA SER A 26 8.60 -31.32 -1.64
C SER A 26 9.87 -32.14 -1.44
N LEU A 27 10.93 -31.78 -2.16
CA LEU A 27 12.30 -32.02 -1.71
C LEU A 27 12.61 -30.89 -0.73
N TYR A 28 12.35 -31.14 0.55
CA TYR A 28 12.73 -30.27 1.65
C TYR A 28 14.26 -30.20 1.73
N PHE A 29 14.83 -29.03 1.47
CA PHE A 29 16.13 -28.68 2.03
C PHE A 29 15.92 -28.24 3.48
N HIS A 30 16.41 -29.08 4.38
CA HIS A 30 16.38 -28.89 5.83
C HIS A 30 17.37 -27.77 6.20
N HIS A 31 16.86 -26.60 6.62
CA HIS A 31 17.66 -25.68 7.45
C HIS A 31 17.25 -25.92 8.90
N GLN A 32 18.13 -26.58 9.65
CA GLN A 32 18.00 -26.81 11.08
C GLN A 32 17.96 -25.46 11.82
N TYR A 33 16.78 -25.09 12.33
CA TYR A 33 16.66 -24.17 13.45
C TYR A 33 16.85 -24.97 14.74
N HIS A 34 17.94 -24.71 15.46
CA HIS A 34 18.12 -25.21 16.81
C HIS A 34 17.25 -24.39 17.78
N HIS A 35 16.04 -24.88 18.09
CA HIS A 35 15.30 -24.45 19.27
C HIS A 35 15.73 -25.31 20.48
N SER A 36 16.29 -24.66 21.49
CA SER A 36 16.47 -25.29 22.81
C SER A 36 15.12 -25.39 23.51
N HIS A 37 14.75 -26.63 23.86
CA HIS A 37 13.62 -26.95 24.72
C HIS A 37 13.78 -26.34 26.12
N ARG A 38 12.75 -25.65 26.60
CA ARG A 38 12.44 -25.59 28.03
C ARG A 38 11.03 -26.09 28.28
N ILE A 39 10.98 -27.09 29.14
CA ILE A 39 9.82 -27.77 29.72
C ILE A 39 9.26 -26.87 30.84
N LEU A 40 7.95 -26.68 30.89
CA LEU A 40 7.13 -26.40 32.10
C LEU A 40 5.65 -26.57 31.70
N THR A 41 5.09 -27.77 31.93
CA THR A 41 4.09 -28.10 32.97
C THR A 41 2.73 -27.38 32.82
N GLN A 42 1.68 -28.20 32.61
CA GLN A 42 0.27 -27.83 32.74
C GLN A 42 -0.05 -27.15 34.08
N PRO A 43 -1.16 -26.41 34.16
CA PRO A 43 -2.23 -26.96 35.00
C PRO A 43 -3.68 -26.76 34.49
N PHE A 44 -4.46 -27.81 34.75
CA PHE A 44 -5.82 -27.86 35.31
C PHE A 44 -6.99 -27.04 34.72
N PHE A 45 -7.97 -27.85 34.28
CA PHE A 45 -9.39 -27.56 34.14
C PHE A 45 -10.01 -26.86 35.37
N SER A 46 -10.82 -25.83 35.10
CA SER A 46 -12.03 -25.58 35.89
C SER A 46 -13.19 -25.17 34.97
N LYS A 47 -14.33 -25.82 35.20
CA LYS A 47 -15.63 -25.62 34.53
C LYS A 47 -16.32 -24.34 35.05
N ILE A 48 -17.45 -24.01 34.39
CA ILE A 48 -18.62 -23.21 34.83
C ILE A 48 -18.64 -21.80 34.20
N HIS A 49 -19.68 -21.25 33.55
CA HIS A 49 -21.09 -21.59 33.27
C HIS A 49 -21.51 -20.95 31.92
N ASN A 50 -22.46 -21.58 31.22
CA ASN A 50 -23.18 -21.01 30.07
C ASN A 50 -23.93 -19.73 30.44
N PHE A 51 -23.74 -18.67 29.65
CA PHE A 51 -24.71 -17.58 29.52
C PHE A 51 -24.95 -17.30 28.04
N THR A 52 -26.12 -17.70 27.57
CA THR A 52 -26.72 -17.27 26.31
C THR A 52 -27.06 -15.78 26.39
N SER A 53 -26.55 -14.97 25.47
CA SER A 53 -27.10 -13.65 25.18
C SER A 53 -26.94 -13.31 23.71
N SER A 54 -28.06 -12.99 23.09
CA SER A 54 -28.24 -12.60 21.69
C SER A 54 -27.27 -11.50 21.24
N SER A 55 -26.64 -11.68 20.08
CA SER A 55 -25.95 -10.61 19.35
C SER A 55 -26.93 -9.50 18.97
N LYS A 56 -26.88 -8.38 19.69
CA LYS A 56 -27.48 -7.12 19.27
C LYS A 56 -26.43 -6.30 18.53
N ARG A 57 -26.79 -5.99 17.28
CA ARG A 57 -26.24 -4.98 16.36
C ARG A 57 -25.83 -3.70 17.11
N ILE A 58 -24.60 -3.24 16.92
CA ILE A 58 -24.21 -1.85 17.22
C ILE A 58 -24.19 -1.12 15.88
N VAL A 59 -25.17 -0.25 15.67
CA VAL A 59 -25.19 0.75 14.60
C VAL A 59 -25.02 2.10 15.29
N VAL A 60 -23.89 2.76 15.10
CA VAL A 60 -23.67 4.12 15.59
C VAL A 60 -24.08 5.10 14.50
N SER A 61 -25.26 5.67 14.61
CA SER A 61 -25.69 6.83 13.83
C SER A 61 -25.65 8.08 14.72
N SER A 62 -24.69 8.97 14.49
CA SER A 62 -24.65 10.29 15.13
C SER A 62 -25.59 11.24 14.41
N ILE A 63 -26.75 11.52 15.00
CA ILE A 63 -27.65 12.62 14.60
C ILE A 63 -27.40 13.76 15.58
N LEU A 64 -26.97 14.91 15.07
CA LEU A 64 -27.09 16.20 15.78
C LEU A 64 -27.97 17.11 14.92
N GLN A 65 -29.21 17.25 15.37
CA GLN A 65 -30.12 18.33 14.98
C GLN A 65 -29.80 19.57 15.82
N THR A 66 -29.75 20.73 15.16
CA THR A 66 -30.08 22.01 15.78
C THR A 66 -30.97 22.76 14.79
N ASP A 67 -32.25 22.89 15.15
CA ASP A 67 -33.19 23.84 14.54
C ASP A 67 -32.83 25.25 15.00
N ASP A 68 -32.82 26.20 14.07
CA ASP A 68 -33.64 27.42 14.17
C ASP A 68 -33.68 28.12 12.80
N GLY A 69 -34.90 28.51 12.39
CA GLY A 69 -35.28 28.76 11.00
C GLY A 69 -35.03 30.17 10.46
N VAL A 70 -35.36 30.35 9.17
CA VAL A 70 -36.26 31.37 8.61
C VAL A 70 -36.51 31.06 7.13
N THR A 71 -37.77 31.25 6.75
CA THR A 71 -38.52 30.98 5.52
C THR A 71 -38.02 31.65 4.22
N SER A 72 -38.15 30.95 3.08
CA SER A 72 -39.02 31.38 1.96
C SER A 72 -39.15 30.31 0.86
N SER A 73 -40.39 30.15 0.41
CA SER A 73 -41.02 29.23 -0.55
C SER A 73 -40.52 29.28 -2.01
N ASN A 74 -40.47 28.13 -2.70
CA ASN A 74 -41.40 27.82 -3.81
C ASN A 74 -41.22 26.41 -4.44
N SER A 75 -42.36 25.70 -4.48
CA SER A 75 -42.90 24.77 -5.51
C SER A 75 -42.10 23.56 -6.03
N ASP A 76 -42.55 22.39 -5.57
CA ASP A 76 -42.90 21.17 -6.31
C ASP A 76 -42.31 20.91 -7.72
N SER A 77 -41.54 19.83 -7.83
CA SER A 77 -41.77 18.82 -8.88
C SER A 77 -41.16 17.45 -8.53
N CYS A 78 -42.06 16.47 -8.42
CA CYS A 78 -41.93 15.05 -8.68
C CYS A 78 -40.52 14.40 -8.74
N SER A 79 -40.35 13.45 -7.82
CA SER A 79 -39.55 12.22 -7.92
C SER A 79 -39.27 11.77 -9.36
N ALA A 80 -38.02 11.93 -9.77
CA ALA A 80 -37.37 11.06 -10.73
C ALA A 80 -36.46 10.12 -9.95
N GLU A 81 -36.76 8.83 -9.98
CA GLU A 81 -35.80 7.79 -9.62
C GLU A 81 -34.59 7.97 -10.55
N HIS A 82 -33.47 8.43 -9.98
CA HIS A 82 -32.19 8.31 -10.64
C HIS A 82 -31.84 6.81 -10.65
N ASP A 83 -32.04 6.17 -11.80
CA ASP A 83 -31.34 4.93 -12.12
C ASP A 83 -29.84 5.26 -12.09
N ASN A 84 -29.20 4.94 -10.97
CA ASN A 84 -27.81 5.25 -10.68
C ASN A 84 -26.93 4.26 -11.45
N ASP A 85 -26.75 4.50 -12.75
CA ASP A 85 -25.85 3.74 -13.65
C ASP A 85 -24.36 3.84 -13.25
N ASP A 86 -24.07 4.53 -12.13
CA ASP A 86 -22.73 4.82 -11.61
C ASP A 86 -22.32 4.00 -10.37
N ASP A 87 -23.22 3.23 -9.75
CA ASP A 87 -22.94 2.50 -8.50
C ASP A 87 -22.23 1.17 -8.77
N VAL A 88 -21.03 0.99 -8.18
CA VAL A 88 -20.24 -0.25 -8.32
C VAL A 88 -20.57 -1.18 -7.15
N ARG A 89 -21.20 -2.32 -7.46
CA ARG A 89 -21.53 -3.39 -6.52
C ARG A 89 -20.65 -4.61 -6.73
N ILE A 90 -19.92 -4.98 -5.67
CA ILE A 90 -19.02 -6.12 -5.60
C ILE A 90 -19.56 -7.10 -4.55
N VAL A 91 -19.70 -8.36 -4.92
CA VAL A 91 -19.98 -9.44 -3.97
C VAL A 91 -18.76 -10.33 -3.90
N ALA A 92 -18.19 -10.48 -2.71
CA ALA A 92 -17.12 -11.42 -2.42
C ALA A 92 -17.66 -12.61 -1.64
N VAL A 93 -17.34 -13.82 -2.11
CA VAL A 93 -17.63 -15.07 -1.42
C VAL A 93 -16.30 -15.75 -1.10
N VAL A 94 -16.04 -15.97 0.19
CA VAL A 94 -14.79 -16.59 0.68
C VAL A 94 -15.07 -17.94 1.30
N GLY A 95 -14.13 -18.89 1.18
CA GLY A 95 -14.19 -20.16 1.89
C GLY A 95 -14.30 -19.96 3.41
N GLU A 96 -15.26 -20.61 4.07
CA GLU A 96 -15.43 -20.54 5.52
C GLU A 96 -14.18 -21.09 6.22
N GLY A 97 -13.59 -20.29 7.10
CA GLY A 97 -12.33 -20.64 7.77
C GLY A 97 -11.09 -20.64 6.87
N ALA A 98 -11.20 -20.22 5.61
CA ALA A 98 -10.06 -20.18 4.70
C ALA A 98 -9.01 -19.14 5.14
N ILE A 99 -7.75 -19.54 5.07
CA ILE A 99 -6.60 -18.76 5.52
C ILE A 99 -5.88 -18.16 4.30
N SER A 100 -5.57 -16.87 4.38
CA SER A 100 -4.83 -16.14 3.36
C SER A 100 -3.31 -16.28 3.54
N PRO A 101 -2.51 -16.07 2.47
CA PRO A 101 -1.06 -15.99 2.57
C PRO A 101 -0.55 -14.72 3.28
N LEU A 102 -1.42 -13.78 3.66
CA LEU A 102 -1.06 -12.52 4.32
C LEU A 102 -0.92 -12.78 5.84
N LYS A 103 0.25 -13.27 6.24
CA LYS A 103 0.60 -13.66 7.63
C LYS A 103 -0.50 -14.48 8.33
N SER A 104 -1.13 -15.40 7.59
CA SER A 104 -2.20 -16.29 8.07
C SER A 104 -3.49 -15.60 8.54
N ALA A 105 -3.76 -14.36 8.11
CA ALA A 105 -5.05 -13.73 8.30
C ALA A 105 -6.17 -14.50 7.57
N SER A 106 -7.39 -14.49 8.09
CA SER A 106 -8.52 -15.13 7.40
C SER A 106 -8.86 -14.38 6.11
N TRP A 107 -9.28 -15.08 5.06
CA TRP A 107 -9.74 -14.41 3.83
C TRP A 107 -10.96 -13.51 4.06
N LEU A 108 -11.80 -13.85 5.05
CA LEU A 108 -12.92 -13.02 5.48
C LEU A 108 -12.44 -11.65 5.96
N ASP A 109 -11.47 -11.61 6.87
CA ASP A 109 -10.93 -10.37 7.41
C ASP A 109 -10.23 -9.54 6.32
N VAL A 110 -9.45 -10.18 5.44
CA VAL A 110 -8.77 -9.51 4.33
C VAL A 110 -9.76 -8.87 3.36
N MET A 111 -10.87 -9.56 3.03
CA MET A 111 -11.90 -9.01 2.14
C MET A 111 -12.73 -7.91 2.80
N ILE A 112 -13.06 -8.02 4.08
CA ILE A 112 -13.75 -6.95 4.83
C ILE A 112 -12.87 -5.70 4.86
N HIS A 113 -11.59 -5.86 5.17
CA HIS A 113 -10.63 -4.77 5.15
C HIS A 113 -10.51 -4.16 3.74
N THR A 114 -10.43 -4.98 2.69
CA THR A 114 -10.40 -4.51 1.30
C THR A 114 -11.66 -3.70 0.95
N ALA A 115 -12.84 -4.13 1.40
CA ALA A 115 -14.10 -3.42 1.19
C ALA A 115 -14.09 -2.01 1.81
N GLU A 116 -13.56 -1.87 3.02
CA GLU A 116 -13.39 -0.56 3.68
C GLU A 116 -12.42 0.34 2.89
N ARG A 117 -11.31 -0.22 2.39
CA ARG A 117 -10.29 0.51 1.64
C ARG A 117 -10.71 0.93 0.23
N LEU A 118 -11.68 0.25 -0.37
CA LEU A 118 -12.25 0.66 -1.66
C LEU A 118 -13.01 1.99 -1.55
N LYS A 119 -13.66 2.24 -0.42
CA LYS A 119 -14.38 3.50 -0.14
C LYS A 119 -13.47 4.72 -0.04
N TRP A 120 -12.16 4.51 0.09
CA TRP A 120 -11.18 5.59 0.05
C TRP A 120 -10.95 6.11 -1.37
N VAL A 121 -11.25 5.29 -2.38
CA VAL A 121 -11.16 5.65 -3.80
C VAL A 121 -12.46 6.30 -4.27
N ASP A 122 -13.60 5.67 -3.96
CA ASP A 122 -14.94 6.17 -4.27
C ASP A 122 -15.91 5.65 -3.21
N GLU A 123 -16.63 6.54 -2.53
CA GLU A 123 -17.59 6.17 -1.48
C GLU A 123 -18.79 5.38 -2.02
N GLN A 124 -19.05 5.46 -3.34
CA GLN A 124 -20.10 4.71 -4.03
C GLN A 124 -19.69 3.25 -4.31
N TYR A 125 -18.44 2.85 -4.04
CA TYR A 125 -18.03 1.46 -4.16
C TYR A 125 -18.57 0.66 -2.98
N GLU A 126 -19.51 -0.23 -3.28
CA GLU A 126 -20.09 -1.14 -2.31
C GLU A 126 -19.55 -2.55 -2.52
N MET A 127 -18.82 -3.05 -1.53
CA MET A 127 -18.37 -4.44 -1.50
C MET A 127 -18.97 -5.14 -0.29
N LEU A 128 -19.67 -6.24 -0.54
CA LEU A 128 -20.26 -7.11 0.48
C LEU A 128 -19.51 -8.44 0.51
N VAL A 129 -19.17 -8.91 1.71
CA VAL A 129 -18.36 -10.11 1.91
C VAL A 129 -19.20 -11.17 2.62
N PHE A 130 -19.22 -12.37 2.05
CA PHE A 130 -19.94 -13.53 2.56
C PHE A 130 -19.00 -14.72 2.65
N THR A 131 -19.30 -15.66 3.54
CA THR A 131 -18.67 -16.99 3.51
C THR A 131 -19.44 -17.91 2.56
N ASP A 132 -18.81 -19.01 2.13
CA ASP A 132 -19.42 -20.07 1.33
C ASP A 132 -20.31 -21.03 2.14
N ASN A 133 -20.58 -20.71 3.41
CA ASN A 133 -21.61 -21.35 4.24
C ASN A 133 -23.01 -20.94 3.76
N ILE A 134 -23.36 -21.43 2.58
CA ILE A 134 -24.57 -21.07 1.87
C ILE A 134 -25.70 -21.99 2.32
N SER A 135 -26.34 -21.63 3.43
CA SER A 135 -27.64 -22.21 3.76
C SER A 135 -28.73 -21.68 2.81
N ASN A 136 -29.73 -22.51 2.47
CA ASN A 136 -30.89 -22.13 1.64
C ASN A 136 -31.67 -20.88 2.14
N SER A 137 -31.40 -20.42 3.37
CA SER A 137 -31.95 -19.22 3.99
C SER A 137 -31.21 -17.91 3.68
N ASN A 138 -30.08 -17.92 2.96
CA ASN A 138 -29.32 -16.70 2.65
C ASN A 138 -29.94 -15.89 1.49
N GLN A 139 -31.21 -15.50 1.67
CA GLN A 139 -31.96 -14.62 0.75
C GLN A 139 -31.21 -13.32 0.45
N ASN A 140 -30.42 -12.84 1.41
CA ASN A 140 -29.58 -11.66 1.22
C ASN A 140 -28.53 -11.88 0.13
N LEU A 141 -27.68 -12.90 0.23
CA LEU A 141 -26.65 -13.18 -0.79
C LEU A 141 -27.27 -13.37 -2.18
N GLN A 142 -28.39 -14.09 -2.26
CA GLN A 142 -29.11 -14.27 -3.53
C GLN A 142 -29.53 -12.95 -4.15
N ARG A 143 -30.10 -12.05 -3.35
CA ARG A 143 -30.51 -10.71 -3.79
C ARG A 143 -29.31 -9.91 -4.27
N GLU A 144 -28.23 -9.85 -3.50
CA GLU A 144 -27.06 -9.05 -3.85
C GLU A 144 -26.36 -9.56 -5.12
N LEU A 145 -26.32 -10.89 -5.35
CA LEU A 145 -25.76 -11.48 -6.58
C LEU A 145 -26.55 -11.11 -7.84
N THR A 146 -27.83 -10.76 -7.75
CA THR A 146 -28.61 -10.37 -8.93
C THR A 146 -28.26 -8.99 -9.47
N THR A 147 -27.68 -8.13 -8.63
CA THR A 147 -27.34 -6.74 -8.95
C THR A 147 -25.82 -6.50 -8.95
N ALA A 148 -25.01 -7.53 -8.72
CA ALA A 148 -23.55 -7.40 -8.64
C ALA A 148 -22.93 -7.12 -10.02
N ASN A 149 -22.02 -6.14 -10.08
CA ASN A 149 -21.18 -5.91 -11.26
C ASN A 149 -19.95 -6.84 -11.25
N ILE A 150 -19.45 -7.18 -10.06
CA ILE A 150 -18.29 -8.06 -9.85
C ILE A 150 -18.64 -9.13 -8.82
N LEU A 151 -18.39 -10.39 -9.17
CA LEU A 151 -18.35 -11.51 -8.23
C LEU A 151 -16.89 -11.94 -8.04
N LEU A 152 -16.39 -11.79 -6.82
CA LEU A 152 -15.09 -12.28 -6.39
C LEU A 152 -15.28 -13.56 -5.58
N VAL A 153 -14.65 -14.67 -5.99
CA VAL A 153 -14.72 -15.94 -5.26
C VAL A 153 -13.31 -16.34 -4.83
N ILE A 154 -13.10 -16.59 -3.54
CA ILE A 154 -11.78 -16.90 -3.00
C ILE A 154 -11.84 -18.15 -2.13
N SER A 155 -10.96 -19.11 -2.39
CA SER A 155 -10.84 -20.34 -1.59
C SER A 155 -12.14 -21.14 -1.42
N VAL A 156 -13.04 -21.11 -2.41
CA VAL A 156 -14.27 -21.91 -2.40
C VAL A 156 -14.05 -23.18 -3.20
N THR A 157 -13.92 -24.32 -2.50
CA THR A 157 -13.60 -25.61 -3.12
C THR A 157 -14.67 -26.68 -2.94
N ASP A 158 -15.57 -26.50 -1.98
CA ASP A 158 -16.58 -27.49 -1.66
C ASP A 158 -17.65 -27.62 -2.77
N PRO A 159 -18.04 -28.85 -3.16
CA PRO A 159 -18.92 -29.04 -4.31
C PRO A 159 -20.28 -28.34 -4.22
N GLU A 160 -20.92 -28.36 -3.05
CA GLU A 160 -22.25 -27.76 -2.86
C GLU A 160 -22.23 -26.23 -3.04
N PRO A 161 -21.36 -25.47 -2.35
CA PRO A 161 -21.20 -24.05 -2.61
C PRO A 161 -20.80 -23.72 -4.06
N VAL A 162 -19.91 -24.51 -4.65
CA VAL A 162 -19.47 -24.32 -6.05
C VAL A 162 -20.64 -24.42 -7.02
N GLU A 163 -21.43 -25.49 -6.93
CA GLU A 163 -22.62 -25.68 -7.77
C GLU A 163 -23.66 -24.58 -7.57
N TRP A 164 -23.80 -24.09 -6.34
CA TRP A 164 -24.72 -23.01 -6.03
C TRP A 164 -24.27 -21.69 -6.67
N ILE A 165 -22.99 -21.31 -6.52
CA ILE A 165 -22.42 -20.07 -7.06
C ILE A 165 -22.48 -20.07 -8.59
N GLN A 166 -22.18 -21.21 -9.24
CA GLN A 166 -22.25 -21.36 -10.70
C GLN A 166 -23.58 -20.93 -11.32
N ARG A 167 -24.70 -21.04 -10.59
CA ARG A 167 -26.03 -20.62 -11.09
C ARG A 167 -26.13 -19.11 -11.30
N TYR A 168 -25.30 -18.33 -10.63
CA TYR A 168 -25.28 -16.87 -10.69
C TYR A 168 -24.18 -16.31 -11.60
N THR A 169 -23.10 -17.06 -11.82
CA THR A 169 -21.96 -16.59 -12.64
C THR A 169 -22.35 -16.23 -14.07
N GLN A 170 -23.43 -16.82 -14.62
CA GLN A 170 -23.91 -16.49 -15.96
C GLN A 170 -24.40 -15.03 -16.07
N LYS A 171 -25.06 -14.51 -15.03
CA LYS A 171 -25.70 -13.19 -15.04
C LYS A 171 -24.73 -12.05 -14.73
N ILE A 172 -23.68 -12.33 -13.96
CA ILE A 172 -22.73 -11.32 -13.49
C ILE A 172 -21.62 -11.14 -14.54
N PRO A 173 -21.37 -9.94 -15.09
CA PRO A 173 -20.44 -9.77 -16.22
C PRO A 173 -18.98 -10.04 -15.86
N ASN A 174 -18.57 -9.72 -14.63
CA ASN A 174 -17.20 -9.90 -14.15
C ASN A 174 -17.18 -10.91 -13.00
N VAL A 175 -16.58 -12.08 -13.24
CA VAL A 175 -16.44 -13.15 -12.26
C VAL A 175 -14.96 -13.48 -12.16
N VAL A 176 -14.37 -13.34 -10.98
CA VAL A 176 -12.96 -13.63 -10.74
C VAL A 176 -12.84 -14.57 -9.55
N CYS A 177 -12.21 -15.70 -9.79
CA CYS A 177 -12.04 -16.79 -8.86
C CYS A 177 -10.54 -16.98 -8.61
N PHE A 178 -10.15 -16.93 -7.34
CA PHE A 178 -8.79 -17.18 -6.89
C PHE A 178 -8.77 -18.35 -5.91
N ASP A 179 -7.78 -19.22 -6.06
CA ASP A 179 -7.56 -20.38 -5.18
C ASP A 179 -8.83 -21.22 -4.94
N SER A 180 -9.76 -21.21 -5.89
CA SER A 180 -11.09 -21.81 -5.83
C SER A 180 -11.23 -22.98 -6.80
N SER A 181 -12.35 -23.69 -6.73
CA SER A 181 -12.63 -24.83 -7.62
C SER A 181 -12.49 -24.45 -9.11
N PRO A 182 -11.83 -25.28 -9.93
CA PRO A 182 -11.67 -25.05 -11.36
C PRO A 182 -12.99 -25.09 -12.14
N ALA A 183 -14.08 -25.56 -11.50
CA ALA A 183 -15.41 -25.52 -12.07
C ALA A 183 -15.98 -24.09 -12.13
N LEU A 184 -15.44 -23.14 -11.35
CA LEU A 184 -15.80 -21.74 -11.40
C LEU A 184 -14.92 -21.02 -12.44
N GLU A 185 -15.51 -20.65 -13.57
CA GLU A 185 -14.77 -20.00 -14.66
C GLU A 185 -14.65 -18.48 -14.48
N ASN A 186 -13.46 -17.97 -14.75
CA ASN A 186 -13.20 -16.53 -14.78
C ASN A 186 -13.83 -15.87 -16.02
N LYS A 187 -14.51 -14.75 -15.81
CA LYS A 187 -15.21 -13.96 -16.82
C LYS A 187 -14.89 -12.48 -16.63
N LEU A 188 -14.58 -11.77 -17.70
CA LEU A 188 -14.36 -10.33 -17.68
C LEU A 188 -15.15 -9.69 -18.83
N GLY A 189 -15.94 -8.65 -18.54
CA GLY A 189 -16.80 -8.00 -19.54
C GLY A 189 -17.80 -8.95 -20.20
N GLY A 190 -18.31 -9.94 -19.46
CA GLY A 190 -19.32 -10.90 -19.93
C GLY A 190 -18.78 -12.04 -20.80
N SER A 191 -17.46 -12.12 -21.03
CA SER A 191 -16.83 -13.17 -21.83
C SER A 191 -15.77 -13.93 -21.04
N SER A 192 -15.63 -15.23 -21.29
CA SER A 192 -14.49 -16.01 -20.77
C SER A 192 -13.18 -15.39 -21.26
N VAL A 193 -12.12 -15.50 -20.45
CA VAL A 193 -10.85 -14.82 -20.70
C VAL A 193 -10.31 -15.14 -22.10
N ASN A 194 -10.27 -14.13 -22.98
CA ASN A 194 -9.86 -14.23 -24.38
C ASN A 194 -8.71 -13.26 -24.70
N LYS A 195 -8.27 -13.14 -25.96
CA LYS A 195 -7.15 -12.23 -26.35
C LYS A 195 -7.36 -10.77 -25.92
N LYS A 196 -8.58 -10.24 -25.94
CA LYS A 196 -8.89 -8.84 -25.60
C LYS A 196 -8.85 -8.59 -24.09
N THR A 197 -9.26 -9.58 -23.30
CA THR A 197 -9.20 -9.52 -21.82
C THR A 197 -7.86 -10.04 -21.27
N LYS A 198 -6.98 -10.57 -22.13
CA LYS A 198 -5.74 -11.26 -21.74
C LYS A 198 -4.77 -10.36 -20.98
N GLU A 199 -4.63 -9.10 -21.39
CA GLU A 199 -3.68 -8.18 -20.75
C GLU A 199 -4.14 -7.77 -19.34
N THR A 200 -5.43 -7.43 -19.20
CA THR A 200 -6.05 -7.14 -17.91
C THR A 200 -5.99 -8.37 -17.00
N ALA A 201 -6.37 -9.54 -17.50
CA ALA A 201 -6.33 -10.79 -16.72
C ALA A 201 -4.90 -11.18 -16.29
N LYS A 202 -3.90 -10.96 -17.17
CA LYS A 202 -2.49 -11.17 -16.84
C LYS A 202 -2.05 -10.24 -15.71
N THR A 203 -2.37 -8.95 -15.81
CA THR A 203 -2.01 -7.95 -14.79
C THR A 203 -2.67 -8.27 -13.44
N ILE A 204 -3.95 -8.69 -13.46
CA ILE A 204 -4.67 -9.15 -12.26
C ILE A 204 -3.95 -10.34 -11.62
N LEU A 205 -3.60 -11.35 -12.42
CA LEU A 205 -2.94 -12.55 -11.90
C LEU A 205 -1.54 -12.24 -11.34
N GLU A 206 -0.75 -11.46 -12.06
CA GLU A 206 0.59 -11.03 -11.62
C GLU A 206 0.54 -10.21 -10.33
N SER A 207 -0.52 -9.41 -10.13
CA SER A 207 -0.71 -8.64 -8.89
C SER A 207 -1.21 -9.53 -7.75
N TRP A 208 -2.15 -10.45 -8.01
CA TRP A 208 -2.69 -11.38 -7.01
C TRP A 208 -1.60 -12.23 -6.34
N VAL A 209 -0.66 -12.77 -7.14
CA VAL A 209 0.41 -13.65 -6.63
C VAL A 209 1.47 -12.93 -5.82
N ARG A 210 1.43 -11.59 -5.72
CA ARG A 210 2.31 -10.81 -4.82
C ARG A 210 1.83 -10.80 -3.38
N TYR A 211 0.63 -11.33 -3.10
CA TYR A 211 0.10 -11.56 -1.75
C TYR A 211 0.18 -10.36 -0.82
N ASN A 212 -0.35 -9.21 -1.27
CA ASN A 212 -0.50 -8.03 -0.44
C ASN A 212 -1.85 -7.33 -0.67
N SER A 213 -2.31 -6.58 0.32
CA SER A 213 -3.64 -5.95 0.31
C SER A 213 -3.81 -4.86 -0.74
N ASP A 214 -2.75 -4.11 -1.03
CA ASP A 214 -2.80 -3.06 -2.05
C ASP A 214 -2.99 -3.65 -3.45
N ASP A 215 -2.37 -4.79 -3.75
CA ASP A 215 -2.57 -5.51 -5.00
C ASP A 215 -3.94 -6.15 -5.12
N ILE A 216 -4.48 -6.69 -4.02
CA ILE A 216 -5.87 -7.19 -4.00
C ILE A 216 -6.83 -6.07 -4.36
N ARG A 217 -6.68 -4.90 -3.71
CA ARG A 217 -7.48 -3.71 -4.02
C ARG A 217 -7.27 -3.26 -5.45
N PHE A 218 -6.02 -3.23 -5.92
CA PHE A 218 -5.68 -2.84 -7.29
C PHE A 218 -6.34 -3.76 -8.34
N CYS A 219 -6.37 -5.08 -8.11
CA CYS A 219 -7.07 -6.03 -8.98
C CYS A 219 -8.54 -5.63 -9.18
N LEU A 220 -9.23 -5.26 -8.09
CA LEU A 220 -10.63 -4.81 -8.15
C LEU A 220 -10.77 -3.48 -8.90
N LEU A 221 -9.93 -2.49 -8.57
CA LEU A 221 -9.92 -1.20 -9.26
C LEU A 221 -9.66 -1.34 -10.77
N LEU A 222 -8.81 -2.29 -11.17
CA LEU A 222 -8.50 -2.55 -12.58
C LEU A 222 -9.69 -3.15 -13.33
N ILE A 223 -10.46 -4.03 -12.69
CA ILE A 223 -11.71 -4.57 -13.24
C ILE A 223 -12.74 -3.45 -13.39
N ILE A 224 -12.92 -2.62 -12.36
CA ILE A 224 -13.84 -1.47 -12.39
C ILE A 224 -13.46 -0.54 -13.55
N ASN A 225 -12.19 -0.15 -13.64
CA ASN A 225 -11.70 0.76 -14.67
C ASN A 225 -11.85 0.21 -16.10
N SER A 226 -11.68 -1.10 -16.26
CA SER A 226 -11.69 -1.73 -17.59
C SER A 226 -13.09 -2.03 -18.10
N TYR A 227 -14.06 -2.29 -17.20
CA TYR A 227 -15.34 -2.89 -17.58
C TYR A 227 -16.58 -2.21 -16.99
N ILE A 228 -16.44 -1.29 -16.05
CA ILE A 228 -17.57 -0.62 -15.40
C ILE A 228 -17.49 0.88 -15.63
N LYS A 229 -16.57 1.57 -14.96
CA LYS A 229 -16.38 3.02 -15.10
C LYS A 229 -14.92 3.43 -14.89
N PRO A 230 -14.44 4.52 -15.52
CA PRO A 230 -13.08 5.00 -15.35
C PRO A 230 -12.74 5.28 -13.88
N VAL A 231 -11.59 4.80 -13.42
CA VAL A 231 -11.09 5.04 -12.05
C VAL A 231 -9.99 6.10 -12.10
N PRO A 232 -10.19 7.30 -11.52
CA PRO A 232 -9.25 8.42 -11.66
C PRO A 232 -7.80 8.09 -11.29
N ILE A 233 -7.57 7.32 -10.22
CA ILE A 233 -6.22 6.94 -9.77
C ILE A 233 -5.48 6.04 -10.78
N LEU A 234 -6.21 5.37 -11.68
CA LEU A 234 -5.66 4.50 -12.72
C LEU A 234 -5.46 5.21 -14.07
N LYS A 235 -5.85 6.48 -14.20
CA LYS A 235 -5.69 7.27 -15.44
C LYS A 235 -4.23 7.39 -15.89
N ASN A 236 -3.28 7.24 -14.96
CA ASN A 236 -1.85 7.48 -15.15
C ASN A 236 -1.04 6.25 -15.61
N LEU A 237 -1.69 5.17 -16.08
CA LEU A 237 -1.07 3.87 -16.41
C LEU A 237 -0.21 3.82 -17.70
N ARG A 238 0.55 4.90 -17.99
CA ARG A 238 1.43 5.20 -19.14
C ARG A 238 0.81 6.17 -20.15
N ALA A 239 1.41 7.35 -20.25
CA ALA A 239 1.22 8.20 -21.41
C ALA A 239 1.89 7.56 -22.62
N GLN A 240 1.08 7.06 -23.54
CA GLN A 240 1.53 6.56 -24.84
C GLN A 240 0.99 7.47 -25.93
N GLY A 241 1.88 8.05 -26.73
CA GLY A 241 1.45 8.87 -27.85
C GLY A 241 2.57 9.62 -28.57
N LEU A 242 2.27 10.01 -29.80
CA LEU A 242 3.14 10.88 -30.60
C LEU A 242 3.33 12.27 -29.94
N SER A 243 2.37 12.74 -29.15
CA SER A 243 2.45 13.99 -28.39
C SER A 243 3.55 13.96 -27.32
N THR A 244 3.63 12.87 -26.55
CA THR A 244 4.67 12.65 -25.54
C THR A 244 6.06 12.62 -26.17
N LEU A 245 6.23 11.87 -27.25
CA LEU A 245 7.51 11.81 -27.98
C LEU A 245 7.90 13.18 -28.56
N ASN A 246 6.95 13.91 -29.14
CA ASN A 246 7.18 15.25 -29.66
C ASN A 246 7.61 16.22 -28.56
N CYS A 247 6.98 16.15 -27.38
CA CYS A 247 7.37 16.94 -26.22
C CYS A 247 8.81 16.63 -25.77
N MET A 248 9.15 15.35 -25.63
CA MET A 248 10.48 14.92 -25.19
C MET A 248 11.57 15.36 -26.18
N VAL A 249 11.35 15.16 -27.48
CA VAL A 249 12.33 15.54 -28.52
C VAL A 249 12.51 17.05 -28.59
N LYS A 250 11.40 17.81 -28.51
CA LYS A 250 11.44 19.28 -28.63
C LYS A 250 12.07 19.96 -27.42
N ASN A 251 11.75 19.51 -26.21
CA ASN A 251 12.14 20.21 -24.98
C ASN A 251 13.33 19.56 -24.26
N CYS A 252 13.52 18.24 -24.42
CA CYS A 252 14.48 17.44 -23.66
C CYS A 252 15.43 16.63 -24.56
N GLY A 253 15.58 16.98 -25.83
CA GLY A 253 16.31 16.18 -26.82
C GLY A 253 17.74 15.83 -26.42
N ILE A 254 18.46 16.74 -25.75
CA ILE A 254 19.82 16.50 -25.25
C ILE A 254 19.81 15.46 -24.13
N GLN A 255 18.92 15.60 -23.14
CA GLN A 255 18.80 14.68 -22.02
C GLN A 255 18.36 13.29 -22.49
N VAL A 256 17.43 13.23 -23.46
CA VAL A 256 17.03 11.98 -24.12
C VAL A 256 18.23 11.32 -24.80
N LEU A 257 19.00 12.06 -25.60
CA LEU A 257 20.18 11.52 -26.28
C LEU A 257 21.23 11.03 -25.28
N ASN A 258 21.54 11.83 -24.25
CA ASN A 258 22.50 11.46 -23.20
C ASN A 258 22.06 10.17 -22.48
N CYS A 259 20.78 10.06 -22.12
CA CYS A 259 20.24 8.86 -21.50
C CYS A 259 20.33 7.64 -22.41
N LEU A 260 20.05 7.78 -23.71
CA LEU A 260 20.18 6.68 -24.66
C LEU A 260 21.63 6.23 -24.85
N LEU A 261 22.61 7.15 -24.71
CA LEU A 261 24.03 6.83 -24.80
C LEU A 261 24.60 6.26 -23.48
N ASP A 262 24.04 6.63 -22.33
CA ASP A 262 24.41 6.10 -21.02
C ASP A 262 23.88 4.67 -20.80
N PRO A 263 24.74 3.67 -20.51
CA PRO A 263 24.31 2.29 -20.30
C PRO A 263 23.34 2.11 -19.13
N ASN A 264 23.52 2.84 -18.03
CA ASN A 264 22.67 2.71 -16.85
C ASN A 264 21.30 3.33 -17.11
N CYS A 265 21.23 4.54 -17.65
CA CYS A 265 19.97 5.18 -18.00
C CYS A 265 19.17 4.34 -19.01
N ARG A 266 19.82 3.79 -20.04
CA ARG A 266 19.16 2.88 -20.99
C ARG A 266 18.60 1.63 -20.32
N LYS A 267 19.35 1.00 -19.41
CA LYS A 267 18.88 -0.17 -18.64
C LYS A 267 17.72 0.19 -17.72
N ALA A 268 17.76 1.37 -17.09
CA ALA A 268 16.65 1.88 -16.29
C ALA A 268 15.37 2.00 -17.12
N LEU A 269 15.45 2.65 -18.30
CA LEU A 269 14.30 2.79 -19.19
C LEU A 269 13.77 1.44 -19.69
N GLN A 270 14.66 0.50 -20.02
CA GLN A 270 14.26 -0.85 -20.43
C GLN A 270 13.52 -1.58 -19.31
N CYS A 271 14.08 -1.57 -18.10
CA CYS A 271 13.48 -2.17 -16.91
C CYS A 271 12.09 -1.56 -16.59
N LEU A 272 11.99 -0.23 -16.59
CA LEU A 272 10.72 0.48 -16.33
C LEU A 272 9.64 0.16 -17.36
N ASN A 273 10.00 -0.08 -18.62
CA ASN A 273 9.06 -0.49 -19.66
C ASN A 273 8.52 -1.92 -19.46
N GLU A 274 9.24 -2.76 -18.71
CA GLU A 274 8.82 -4.12 -18.37
C GLU A 274 7.94 -4.15 -17.11
N CYS A 275 8.10 -3.19 -16.18
CA CYS A 275 7.25 -3.07 -15.00
C CYS A 275 5.81 -2.67 -15.34
N SER A 276 4.82 -3.27 -14.67
CA SER A 276 3.45 -2.72 -14.68
C SER A 276 3.49 -1.26 -14.16
N PRO A 277 2.75 -0.31 -14.77
CA PRO A 277 2.88 1.10 -14.40
C PRO A 277 2.37 1.47 -12.99
N VAL A 278 1.64 0.57 -12.34
CA VAL A 278 1.25 0.69 -10.92
C VAL A 278 2.13 -0.14 -9.97
N ASP A 279 3.05 -0.95 -10.51
CA ASP A 279 3.95 -1.75 -9.69
C ASP A 279 5.08 -0.87 -9.15
N GLN A 280 4.79 -0.14 -8.09
CA GLN A 280 5.73 0.80 -7.48
C GLN A 280 7.01 0.11 -7.00
N VAL A 281 6.92 -1.14 -6.54
CA VAL A 281 8.07 -1.94 -6.12
C VAL A 281 9.02 -2.17 -7.30
N CYS A 282 8.50 -2.66 -8.43
CA CYS A 282 9.27 -2.88 -9.65
C CYS A 282 9.88 -1.57 -10.16
N ASN A 283 9.08 -0.51 -10.25
CA ASN A 283 9.53 0.79 -10.76
C ASN A 283 10.67 1.35 -9.89
N TYR A 284 10.49 1.35 -8.57
CA TYR A 284 11.50 1.84 -7.65
C TYR A 284 12.77 1.00 -7.70
N GLN A 285 12.65 -0.33 -7.75
CA GLN A 285 13.80 -1.23 -7.86
C GLN A 285 14.60 -1.00 -9.14
N CYS A 286 13.94 -0.77 -10.29
CA CYS A 286 14.61 -0.40 -11.53
C CYS A 286 15.40 0.91 -11.38
N ILE A 287 14.78 1.96 -10.85
CA ILE A 287 15.41 3.27 -10.66
C ILE A 287 16.61 3.15 -9.73
N ALA A 288 16.42 2.55 -8.56
CA ALA A 288 17.48 2.43 -7.56
C ALA A 288 18.62 1.48 -7.99
N SER A 289 18.37 0.52 -8.90
CA SER A 289 19.41 -0.36 -9.46
C SER A 289 20.31 0.34 -10.46
N TYR A 290 19.78 1.31 -11.19
CA TYR A 290 20.47 1.99 -12.30
C TYR A 290 20.62 3.50 -12.11
N GLU A 291 20.37 3.98 -10.88
CA GLU A 291 20.47 5.40 -10.50
C GLU A 291 21.79 6.01 -10.97
N SER A 292 21.68 7.08 -11.75
CA SER A 292 22.81 7.84 -12.30
C SER A 292 22.43 9.31 -12.45
N PRO A 293 23.41 10.25 -12.45
CA PRO A 293 23.13 11.66 -12.73
C PRO A 293 22.44 11.89 -14.08
N ILE A 294 22.75 11.07 -15.09
CA ILE A 294 22.12 11.16 -16.41
C ILE A 294 20.65 10.76 -16.37
N LEU A 295 20.29 9.72 -15.59
CA LEU A 295 18.90 9.34 -15.37
C LEU A 295 18.14 10.43 -14.62
N GLU A 296 18.75 11.04 -13.60
CA GLU A 296 18.16 12.16 -12.87
C GLU A 296 17.89 13.36 -13.78
N GLU A 297 18.85 13.78 -14.60
CA GLU A 297 18.69 14.89 -15.56
C GLU A 297 17.59 14.60 -16.59
N PHE A 298 17.52 13.36 -17.08
CA PHE A 298 16.47 12.90 -17.97
C PHE A 298 15.10 13.02 -17.32
N SER A 299 14.92 12.42 -16.14
CA SER A 299 13.66 12.44 -15.41
C SER A 299 13.24 13.86 -15.03
N LEU A 300 14.20 14.69 -14.59
CA LEU A 300 13.97 16.10 -14.27
C LEU A 300 13.45 16.88 -15.48
N CYS A 301 14.02 16.67 -16.66
CA CYS A 301 13.55 17.37 -17.85
C CYS A 301 12.16 16.87 -18.27
N VAL A 302 12.03 15.56 -18.46
CA VAL A 302 10.86 14.93 -19.07
C VAL A 302 9.63 15.00 -18.16
N LEU A 303 9.80 14.71 -16.87
CA LEU A 303 8.69 14.64 -15.92
C LEU A 303 8.50 15.99 -15.22
N GLN A 304 9.55 16.52 -14.61
CA GLN A 304 9.40 17.63 -13.67
C GLN A 304 9.33 19.01 -14.32
N LYS A 305 10.14 19.29 -15.34
CA LYS A 305 10.19 20.61 -15.99
C LYS A 305 9.15 20.77 -17.08
N HIS A 306 8.92 19.74 -17.88
CA HIS A 306 8.04 19.82 -19.05
C HIS A 306 6.80 18.93 -18.97
N ASN A 307 6.71 18.04 -17.97
CA ASN A 307 5.62 17.08 -17.79
C ASN A 307 5.16 16.46 -19.12
N CYS A 308 6.09 15.92 -19.90
CA CYS A 308 5.80 15.39 -21.24
C CYS A 308 4.87 14.17 -21.22
N LEU A 309 4.67 13.55 -20.05
CA LEU A 309 3.70 12.48 -19.84
C LEU A 309 2.31 13.01 -19.46
N ASP A 310 2.16 14.31 -19.21
CA ASP A 310 0.92 14.96 -18.78
C ASP A 310 0.26 14.25 -17.58
N LEU A 311 1.10 13.87 -16.60
CA LEU A 311 0.64 13.18 -15.40
C LEU A 311 0.43 14.18 -14.27
N ASP A 312 -0.62 13.94 -13.48
CA ASP A 312 -0.83 14.63 -12.21
C ASP A 312 -1.47 13.64 -11.23
N ALA A 313 -0.80 13.43 -10.11
CA ALA A 313 -1.32 12.70 -8.95
C ALA A 313 -1.46 13.66 -7.77
N LYS A 314 -2.49 13.44 -6.96
CA LYS A 314 -2.72 14.18 -5.72
C LYS A 314 -2.27 13.33 -4.53
N ILE A 315 -1.86 14.01 -3.46
CA ILE A 315 -1.63 13.33 -2.18
C ILE A 315 -2.99 12.78 -1.70
N PRO A 316 -3.10 11.49 -1.36
CA PRO A 316 -4.35 10.93 -0.85
C PRO A 316 -4.77 11.60 0.45
N GLU A 317 -6.05 11.97 0.57
CA GLU A 317 -6.61 12.53 1.81
C GLU A 317 -7.19 11.45 2.73
N LYS A 318 -7.40 10.24 2.21
CA LYS A 318 -7.92 9.08 2.94
C LYS A 318 -6.88 7.96 3.02
N PRO A 319 -6.81 7.23 4.15
CA PRO A 319 -7.56 7.47 5.38
C PRO A 319 -7.04 8.73 6.10
N PHE A 320 -7.92 9.41 6.83
CA PHE A 320 -7.48 10.48 7.74
C PHE A 320 -6.93 9.84 9.02
N VAL A 321 -5.65 10.10 9.31
CA VAL A 321 -4.97 9.55 10.49
C VAL A 321 -4.72 10.68 11.50
N PRO A 322 -5.36 10.64 12.68
CA PRO A 322 -5.17 11.68 13.68
C PRO A 322 -3.79 11.56 14.36
N PRO A 323 -3.08 12.69 14.59
CA PRO A 323 -1.82 12.66 15.33
C PRO A 323 -2.05 12.33 16.81
N MET A 324 -1.03 11.80 17.49
CA MET A 324 -1.02 11.74 18.95
C MET A 324 -1.11 13.17 19.54
N VAL A 325 -1.82 13.29 20.65
CA VAL A 325 -2.10 14.59 21.28
C VAL A 325 -1.38 14.79 22.61
N LYS A 326 -0.83 13.71 23.18
CA LYS A 326 -0.09 13.73 24.45
C LYS A 326 1.13 12.82 24.37
N PHE A 327 2.17 13.17 25.10
CA PHE A 327 3.35 12.33 25.31
C PHE A 327 3.74 12.41 26.79
N ARG A 328 3.94 11.26 27.47
CA ARG A 328 4.22 11.20 28.91
C ARG A 328 3.21 11.99 29.77
N GLY A 329 1.94 11.92 29.39
CA GLY A 329 0.83 12.60 30.08
C GLY A 329 0.61 14.08 29.72
N GLU A 330 1.61 14.74 29.12
CA GLU A 330 1.56 16.18 28.80
C GLU A 330 1.06 16.45 27.38
N PRO A 331 0.39 17.59 27.11
CA PRO A 331 -0.01 17.98 25.76
C PRO A 331 1.18 18.07 24.80
N LEU A 332 1.03 17.50 23.60
CA LEU A 332 2.09 17.51 22.59
C LEU A 332 2.33 18.96 22.11
N SER A 333 3.59 19.40 22.14
CA SER A 333 4.06 20.63 21.50
C SER A 333 4.78 20.34 20.19
N HIS A 334 5.00 21.36 19.34
CA HIS A 334 5.77 21.16 18.12
C HIS A 334 7.22 20.75 18.39
N GLU A 335 7.83 21.29 19.45
CA GLU A 335 9.19 20.94 19.89
C GLU A 335 9.26 19.48 20.33
N THR A 336 8.27 19.03 21.10
CA THR A 336 8.17 17.63 21.54
C THR A 336 7.96 16.71 20.34
N ALA A 337 7.04 17.05 19.42
CA ALA A 337 6.78 16.25 18.22
C ALA A 337 8.02 16.11 17.32
N GLU A 338 8.82 17.17 17.17
CA GLU A 338 10.12 17.08 16.48
C GLU A 338 11.10 16.18 17.25
N ASP A 339 11.18 16.30 18.57
CA ASP A 339 12.06 15.47 19.39
C ASP A 339 11.68 13.98 19.34
N LEU A 340 10.39 13.66 19.22
CA LEU A 340 9.93 12.28 18.99
C LEU A 340 10.45 11.70 17.67
N PHE A 341 10.53 12.51 16.61
CA PHE A 341 11.19 12.11 15.38
C PHE A 341 12.70 11.97 15.56
N ILE A 342 13.37 12.89 16.28
CA ILE A 342 14.80 12.79 16.57
C ILE A 342 15.11 11.50 17.34
N GLY A 343 14.20 11.05 18.20
CA GLY A 343 14.25 9.72 18.82
C GLY A 343 15.55 9.52 19.59
N TRP A 344 16.34 8.54 19.18
CA TRP A 344 17.57 8.13 19.87
C TRP A 344 18.84 8.85 19.39
N LEU A 345 18.76 9.69 18.36
CA LEU A 345 19.92 10.33 17.77
C LEU A 345 20.68 11.18 18.80
N GLY A 346 21.97 10.92 18.98
CA GLY A 346 22.81 11.55 20.01
C GLY A 346 23.17 10.60 21.16
N LYS A 347 22.29 9.64 21.46
CA LYS A 347 22.63 8.43 22.22
C LYS A 347 23.10 7.31 21.29
N THR A 348 22.49 7.24 20.10
CA THR A 348 22.89 6.41 18.97
C THR A 348 23.29 7.27 17.77
N GLU A 349 23.84 6.65 16.72
CA GLU A 349 24.17 7.32 15.45
C GLU A 349 22.95 7.56 14.54
N TRP A 350 21.78 7.07 14.93
CA TRP A 350 20.51 7.20 14.21
C TRP A 350 19.36 7.61 15.12
N SER A 351 18.28 8.15 14.55
CA SER A 351 17.05 8.43 15.31
C SER A 351 16.28 7.16 15.61
N TRP A 352 16.08 6.36 14.56
CA TRP A 352 15.23 5.19 14.57
C TRP A 352 15.71 4.17 13.54
N ARG A 353 15.51 2.88 13.80
CA ARG A 353 15.58 1.81 12.80
C ARG A 353 14.16 1.41 12.42
N VAL A 354 13.90 1.20 11.13
CA VAL A 354 12.61 0.70 10.68
C VAL A 354 12.56 -0.80 10.97
N VAL A 355 11.51 -1.21 11.67
CA VAL A 355 11.20 -2.61 12.01
C VAL A 355 10.41 -3.24 10.88
N ALA A 356 9.36 -2.53 10.45
CA ALA A 356 8.47 -2.92 9.39
C ALA A 356 7.74 -1.69 8.84
N GLY A 357 7.19 -1.78 7.64
CA GLY A 357 6.24 -0.78 7.16
C GLY A 357 5.23 -1.31 6.17
N GLN A 358 4.20 -0.52 5.91
CA GLN A 358 3.02 -0.97 5.17
C GLN A 358 3.22 -0.97 3.66
N ASN A 359 4.03 -0.07 3.13
CA ASN A 359 4.21 0.05 1.69
C ASN A 359 5.55 -0.58 1.27
N PRO A 360 5.55 -1.77 0.64
CA PRO A 360 6.79 -2.48 0.33
C PRO A 360 7.68 -1.72 -0.67
N ALA A 361 7.13 -0.78 -1.46
CA ALA A 361 7.91 0.01 -2.40
C ALA A 361 8.79 1.07 -1.71
N TYR A 362 8.45 1.48 -0.49
CA TYR A 362 9.11 2.58 0.23
C TYR A 362 9.61 2.20 1.64
N ASP A 363 9.07 1.12 2.21
CA ASP A 363 9.30 0.75 3.60
C ASP A 363 10.01 -0.60 3.79
N GLN A 364 10.17 -1.40 2.72
CA GLN A 364 10.78 -2.73 2.81
C GLN A 364 12.20 -2.76 2.23
N PHE A 365 13.10 -2.01 2.86
CA PHE A 365 14.51 -1.99 2.48
C PHE A 365 15.39 -2.60 3.57
N PRO A 366 16.33 -3.50 3.25
CA PRO A 366 17.28 -3.99 4.23
C PRO A 366 18.03 -2.84 4.91
N CYS A 367 18.27 -2.99 6.21
CA CYS A 367 19.06 -2.05 7.00
C CYS A 367 18.62 -0.58 6.86
N GLN A 368 17.37 -0.30 7.21
CA GLN A 368 16.79 1.03 7.06
C GLN A 368 16.88 1.84 8.36
N TYR A 369 17.66 2.92 8.30
CA TYR A 369 17.86 3.91 9.35
C TYR A 369 17.14 5.20 9.00
N GLN A 370 16.62 5.87 10.01
CA GLN A 370 16.05 7.21 9.90
C GLN A 370 16.91 8.18 10.69
N LEU A 371 17.24 9.31 10.05
CA LEU A 371 17.95 10.42 10.69
C LEU A 371 17.04 11.64 10.68
N PHE A 372 16.65 12.12 11.86
CA PHE A 372 15.93 13.37 12.02
C PHE A 372 16.76 14.33 12.85
N TYR A 373 16.95 15.56 12.37
CA TYR A 373 17.78 16.53 13.07
C TYR A 373 17.47 17.97 12.67
N ARG A 374 17.80 18.90 13.56
CA ARG A 374 17.67 20.35 13.31
C ARG A 374 18.92 20.88 12.62
N GLY A 375 18.72 21.69 11.58
CA GLY A 375 19.80 22.35 10.86
C GLY A 375 20.37 23.56 11.60
N LYS A 376 21.45 24.14 11.03
CA LYS A 376 22.07 25.38 11.52
C LYS A 376 21.09 26.56 11.54
N ALA A 377 20.26 26.69 10.50
CA ALA A 377 19.29 27.77 10.41
C ALA A 377 18.11 27.60 11.38
N LYS A 378 17.61 28.71 11.94
CA LYS A 378 16.45 28.70 12.83
C LYS A 378 15.22 28.12 12.11
N GLY A 379 14.55 27.17 12.75
CA GLY A 379 13.37 26.48 12.19
C GLY A 379 13.69 25.47 11.08
N SER A 380 14.96 25.16 10.83
CA SER A 380 15.35 24.13 9.88
C SER A 380 15.26 22.75 10.52
N PHE A 381 14.48 21.85 9.91
CA PHE A 381 14.38 20.44 10.31
C PHE A 381 14.54 19.55 9.07
N TRP A 382 15.29 18.46 9.21
CA TRP A 382 15.67 17.57 8.13
C TRP A 382 15.37 16.13 8.48
N TYR A 383 14.99 15.37 7.46
CA TYR A 383 14.84 13.92 7.52
C TYR A 383 15.73 13.31 6.44
N GLU A 384 16.58 12.36 6.83
CA GLU A 384 17.42 11.62 5.91
C GLU A 384 17.30 10.11 6.15
N PRO A 385 16.48 9.39 5.36
CA PRO A 385 16.50 7.93 5.39
C PRO A 385 17.77 7.41 4.75
N VAL A 386 18.37 6.40 5.39
CA VAL A 386 19.56 5.68 4.93
C VAL A 386 19.23 4.20 4.90
N PHE A 387 19.28 3.57 3.74
CA PHE A 387 18.81 2.21 3.55
C PHE A 387 19.61 1.47 2.49
N GLN A 388 19.59 0.14 2.52
CA GLN A 388 20.16 -0.66 1.44
C GLN A 388 19.10 -1.00 0.41
N VAL A 389 19.50 -1.01 -0.86
CA VAL A 389 18.70 -1.55 -1.95
C VAL A 389 19.41 -2.79 -2.49
N LYS A 390 18.64 -3.87 -2.66
CA LYS A 390 19.07 -5.03 -3.44
C LYS A 390 18.83 -4.75 -4.92
N THR A 391 19.90 -4.48 -5.63
CA THR A 391 19.86 -4.22 -7.07
C THR A 391 19.43 -5.46 -7.85
N LEU A 392 19.00 -5.27 -9.09
CA LEU A 392 18.58 -6.38 -9.97
C LEU A 392 19.71 -7.39 -10.25
N ASP A 393 20.98 -6.99 -10.17
CA ASP A 393 22.14 -7.88 -10.24
C ASP A 393 22.53 -8.50 -8.88
N GLY A 394 21.70 -8.31 -7.85
CA GLY A 394 21.81 -8.94 -6.53
C GLY A 394 22.76 -8.27 -5.55
N LYS A 395 23.33 -7.10 -5.88
CA LYS A 395 24.22 -6.35 -4.99
C LYS A 395 23.43 -5.53 -3.99
N LEU A 396 24.00 -5.33 -2.81
CA LEU A 396 23.46 -4.39 -1.82
C LEU A 396 24.19 -3.05 -1.96
N VAL A 397 23.43 -1.98 -2.17
CA VAL A 397 23.96 -0.61 -2.28
C VAL A 397 23.27 0.31 -1.27
N TRP A 398 24.05 1.16 -0.61
CA TRP A 398 23.51 2.18 0.29
C TRP A 398 22.90 3.33 -0.49
N ARG A 399 21.69 3.73 -0.08
CA ARG A 399 20.98 4.91 -0.56
C ARG A 399 20.71 5.83 0.61
N ARG A 400 20.76 7.13 0.32
CA ARG A 400 20.48 8.19 1.27
C ARG A 400 19.71 9.28 0.55
N ARG A 401 18.61 9.73 1.14
CA ARG A 401 17.78 10.82 0.61
C ARG A 401 17.73 11.94 1.62
N LYS A 402 17.49 13.17 1.15
CA LYS A 402 17.46 14.35 2.01
C LYS A 402 16.17 15.12 1.84
N TYR A 403 15.30 15.01 2.84
CA TYR A 403 14.00 15.67 2.88
C TYR A 403 14.08 16.92 3.71
N ARG A 404 13.52 18.01 3.18
CA ARG A 404 13.20 19.18 3.98
C ARG A 404 11.90 18.90 4.73
N VAL A 405 11.91 19.13 6.05
CA VAL A 405 10.73 18.97 6.90
C VAL A 405 10.19 20.33 7.35
N LYS A 406 8.87 20.48 7.31
CA LYS A 406 8.15 21.63 7.87
C LYS A 406 7.06 21.14 8.81
N ARG A 407 6.83 21.90 9.89
CA ARG A 407 5.69 21.68 10.79
C ARG A 407 4.38 21.86 10.00
N GLY A 408 3.43 20.96 10.22
CA GLY A 408 2.06 21.12 9.78
C GLY A 408 1.30 22.10 10.68
N LYS A 409 0.05 22.40 10.31
CA LYS A 409 -0.82 23.29 11.09
C LYS A 409 -1.27 22.65 12.42
N VAL A 410 -1.43 21.33 12.42
CA VAL A 410 -1.81 20.55 13.60
C VAL A 410 -0.54 19.99 14.22
N VAL A 411 -0.39 20.10 15.53
CA VAL A 411 0.77 19.53 16.24
C VAL A 411 0.82 18.01 16.02
N GLY A 412 2.02 17.47 15.81
CA GLY A 412 2.21 16.05 15.43
C GLY A 412 2.08 15.78 13.93
N THR A 413 1.74 16.78 13.10
CA THR A 413 1.72 16.66 11.63
C THR A 413 2.84 17.46 10.97
N PHE A 414 3.33 17.00 9.83
CA PHE A 414 4.49 17.55 9.14
C PHE A 414 4.37 17.42 7.61
N GLN A 415 5.06 18.31 6.89
CA GLN A 415 5.18 18.29 5.44
C GLN A 415 6.63 18.02 5.05
N PHE A 416 6.85 16.94 4.32
CA PHE A 416 8.16 16.53 3.84
C PHE A 416 8.23 16.79 2.34
N SER A 417 9.39 17.24 1.86
CA SER A 417 9.62 17.50 0.43
C SER A 417 11.04 17.10 0.04
N VAL A 418 11.16 16.38 -1.07
CA VAL A 418 12.43 15.91 -1.64
C VAL A 418 12.39 16.05 -3.16
N LEU A 419 13.54 16.35 -3.76
CA LEU A 419 13.79 16.07 -5.17
C LEU A 419 14.60 14.77 -5.21
N ASP A 420 13.98 13.68 -5.66
CA ASP A 420 14.63 12.38 -5.77
C ASP A 420 14.58 11.88 -7.20
N ASN A 421 15.73 11.46 -7.75
CA ASN A 421 15.86 10.97 -9.13
C ASN A 421 15.19 11.89 -10.18
N GLY A 422 15.25 13.20 -9.95
CA GLY A 422 14.70 14.20 -10.86
C GLY A 422 13.20 14.48 -10.69
N VAL A 423 12.53 13.86 -9.72
CA VAL A 423 11.10 14.05 -9.45
C VAL A 423 10.89 14.60 -8.05
N VAL A 424 10.08 15.66 -7.93
CA VAL A 424 9.70 16.19 -6.61
C VAL A 424 8.61 15.30 -6.03
N SER A 425 8.86 14.78 -4.82
CA SER A 425 7.83 14.19 -3.97
C SER A 425 7.50 15.12 -2.81
N ASN A 426 6.20 15.18 -2.48
CA ASN A 426 5.71 15.86 -1.30
C ASN A 426 4.84 14.90 -0.49
N GLU A 427 5.02 14.92 0.83
CA GLU A 427 4.40 13.96 1.73
C GLU A 427 3.88 14.68 2.99
N ASN A 428 2.73 14.23 3.47
CA ASN A 428 2.20 14.59 4.78
C ASN A 428 2.50 13.45 5.74
N TRP A 429 3.20 13.76 6.83
CA TRP A 429 3.59 12.82 7.86
C TRP A 429 2.86 13.12 9.16
N THR A 430 2.50 12.08 9.90
CA THR A 430 1.79 12.15 11.18
C THR A 430 2.49 11.26 12.19
N VAL A 431 2.81 11.83 13.36
CA VAL A 431 3.22 11.05 14.53
C VAL A 431 1.97 10.39 15.11
N VAL A 432 1.80 9.09 14.88
CA VAL A 432 0.60 8.35 15.26
C VAL A 432 0.68 7.99 16.73
N ASP A 433 1.78 7.38 17.13
CA ASP A 433 2.07 7.03 18.51
C ASP A 433 3.56 6.83 18.72
N VAL A 434 4.02 7.05 19.95
CA VAL A 434 5.38 6.75 20.38
C VAL A 434 5.33 6.32 21.85
N ALA A 435 5.95 5.19 22.17
CA ALA A 435 6.04 4.71 23.53
C ALA A 435 6.71 5.75 24.44
N ASP A 436 6.24 5.89 25.68
CA ASP A 436 6.77 6.87 26.63
C ASP A 436 8.27 6.72 26.88
N ASP A 437 8.79 5.48 26.79
CA ASP A 437 10.21 5.16 26.95
C ASP A 437 10.99 5.17 25.62
N LEU A 438 10.35 5.54 24.50
CA LEU A 438 10.90 5.51 23.15
C LEU A 438 11.32 4.11 22.68
N SER A 439 10.78 3.03 23.26
CA SER A 439 11.03 1.67 22.81
C SER A 439 10.51 1.42 21.39
N TRP A 440 9.43 2.11 20.98
CA TRP A 440 8.93 2.09 19.62
C TRP A 440 8.20 3.37 19.24
N GLY A 441 8.04 3.59 17.94
CA GLY A 441 7.22 4.66 17.36
C GLY A 441 6.51 4.19 16.09
N LEU A 442 5.35 4.78 15.80
CA LEU A 442 4.61 4.56 14.57
C LEU A 442 4.35 5.90 13.88
N PHE A 443 4.81 6.01 12.64
CA PHE A 443 4.65 7.21 11.83
C PHE A 443 3.86 6.87 10.56
N HIS A 444 2.79 7.60 10.28
CA HIS A 444 1.98 7.44 9.07
C HIS A 444 2.32 8.52 8.06
N TYR A 445 2.29 8.18 6.78
CA TYR A 445 2.52 9.12 5.70
C TYR A 445 1.56 8.92 4.52
N SER A 446 1.26 10.04 3.85
CA SER A 446 0.58 10.08 2.56
C SER A 446 1.38 10.97 1.62
N GLY A 447 1.74 10.48 0.44
CA GLY A 447 2.64 11.18 -0.48
C GLY A 447 2.22 11.12 -1.93
N ALA A 448 2.81 12.01 -2.73
CA ALA A 448 2.68 11.97 -4.18
C ALA A 448 3.92 12.51 -4.89
N ALA A 449 4.42 11.71 -5.82
CA ALA A 449 5.29 12.16 -6.91
C ALA A 449 4.40 12.62 -8.06
N ARG A 450 3.86 13.83 -7.93
CA ARG A 450 2.72 14.32 -8.73
C ARG A 450 2.91 14.16 -10.24
N VAL A 451 4.06 14.63 -10.75
CA VAL A 451 4.40 14.61 -12.18
C VAL A 451 4.86 13.24 -12.69
N ALA A 452 5.08 12.28 -11.79
CA ALA A 452 5.23 10.87 -12.14
C ALA A 452 3.89 10.13 -12.11
N GLY A 453 2.78 10.81 -11.77
CA GLY A 453 1.46 10.22 -11.68
C GLY A 453 1.28 9.22 -10.55
N GLN A 454 2.17 9.24 -9.54
CA GLN A 454 2.17 8.30 -8.43
C GLN A 454 1.71 8.98 -7.14
N SER A 455 0.82 8.30 -6.44
CA SER A 455 0.37 8.62 -5.09
C SER A 455 0.46 7.38 -4.23
N TYR A 456 0.75 7.56 -2.95
CA TYR A 456 0.98 6.45 -2.03
C TYR A 456 0.63 6.84 -0.61
N THR A 457 0.36 5.81 0.21
CA THR A 457 0.21 5.91 1.66
C THR A 457 1.05 4.81 2.29
N GLY A 458 1.35 4.96 3.57
CA GLY A 458 2.02 3.93 4.34
C GLY A 458 2.17 4.32 5.80
N ALA A 459 2.72 3.40 6.58
CA ALA A 459 3.17 3.67 7.92
C ALA A 459 4.44 2.87 8.19
N VAL A 460 5.35 3.46 8.96
CA VAL A 460 6.60 2.84 9.38
C VAL A 460 6.58 2.63 10.89
N LEU A 461 6.75 1.38 11.30
CA LEU A 461 7.02 1.00 12.67
C LEU A 461 8.53 1.09 12.89
N VAL A 462 8.92 1.78 13.95
CA VAL A 462 10.32 1.99 14.28
C VAL A 462 10.65 1.61 15.71
N SER A 463 11.90 1.25 15.94
CA SER A 463 12.49 0.99 17.25
C SER A 463 13.97 1.40 17.24
N PRO A 464 14.63 1.59 18.39
CA PRO A 464 16.05 1.94 18.40
C PRO A 464 16.95 0.84 17.81
N ASP A 465 16.60 -0.43 18.04
CA ASP A 465 17.39 -1.59 17.68
C ASP A 465 16.91 -2.29 16.40
N GLY A 466 15.75 -1.91 15.86
CA GLY A 466 15.17 -2.50 14.66
C GLY A 466 14.43 -3.81 14.92
N GLU A 467 14.18 -4.14 16.19
CA GLU A 467 13.37 -5.28 16.62
C GLU A 467 11.92 -4.85 16.89
N TYR A 468 11.00 -5.81 16.82
CA TYR A 468 9.59 -5.59 17.16
C TYR A 468 9.41 -5.25 18.65
N PRO A 469 8.38 -4.44 19.01
CA PRO A 469 8.01 -4.23 20.41
C PRO A 469 7.74 -5.56 21.12
N ASN A 470 8.03 -5.59 22.42
CA ASN A 470 7.76 -6.76 23.24
C ASN A 470 6.24 -7.03 23.40
N ASP A 471 5.89 -8.22 23.89
CA ASP A 471 4.49 -8.66 24.05
C ASP A 471 3.64 -7.70 24.90
N GLY A 472 4.25 -6.98 25.85
CA GLY A 472 3.55 -6.01 26.70
C GLY A 472 3.07 -4.77 25.92
N GLU A 473 3.82 -4.37 24.89
CA GLU A 473 3.54 -3.20 24.06
C GLU A 473 2.66 -3.52 22.84
N MET A 474 2.44 -4.82 22.55
CA MET A 474 1.73 -5.26 21.34
C MET A 474 0.30 -4.70 21.25
N SER A 475 -0.41 -4.59 22.37
CA SER A 475 -1.76 -4.00 22.40
C SER A 475 -1.76 -2.51 22.01
N GLY A 476 -0.74 -1.76 22.44
CA GLY A 476 -0.53 -0.36 22.06
C GLY A 476 -0.24 -0.23 20.57
N LEU A 477 0.65 -1.07 20.04
CA LEU A 477 0.96 -1.12 18.61
C LEU A 477 -0.29 -1.41 17.76
N LEU A 478 -1.07 -2.44 18.10
CA LEU A 478 -2.29 -2.78 17.35
C LEU A 478 -3.33 -1.66 17.38
N SER A 479 -3.46 -0.96 18.51
CA SER A 479 -4.31 0.22 18.64
C SER A 479 -3.84 1.37 17.73
N ALA A 480 -2.53 1.64 17.70
CA ALA A 480 -1.93 2.65 16.84
C ALA A 480 -2.10 2.31 15.34
N LEU A 481 -1.87 1.06 14.93
CA LEU A 481 -2.14 0.59 13.57
C LEU A 481 -3.62 0.72 13.19
N GLY A 482 -4.53 0.41 14.12
CA GLY A 482 -5.96 0.61 13.93
C GLY A 482 -6.34 2.06 13.62
N ARG A 483 -5.68 3.05 14.24
CA ARG A 483 -5.86 4.48 13.93
C ARG A 483 -5.37 4.88 12.53
N CYS A 484 -4.46 4.09 11.95
CA CYS A 484 -4.01 4.23 10.56
C CYS A 484 -4.91 3.49 9.56
N CYS A 485 -5.92 2.74 10.03
CA CYS A 485 -6.64 1.76 9.23
C CYS A 485 -5.69 0.72 8.58
N ILE A 486 -4.67 0.28 9.31
CA ILE A 486 -3.70 -0.73 8.90
C ILE A 486 -3.82 -1.94 9.81
N LYS A 487 -3.70 -3.13 9.24
CA LYS A 487 -3.60 -4.39 10.01
C LYS A 487 -2.14 -4.81 10.14
N ASP A 488 -1.83 -5.54 11.21
CA ASP A 488 -0.50 -6.10 11.48
C ASP A 488 0.01 -7.00 10.34
N TRP A 489 -0.87 -7.76 9.71
CA TRP A 489 -0.55 -8.60 8.56
C TRP A 489 -0.25 -7.82 7.26
N GLU A 490 -0.48 -6.51 7.24
CA GLU A 490 -0.09 -5.62 6.12
C GLU A 490 1.33 -5.08 6.26
N LEU A 491 1.99 -5.29 7.40
CA LEU A 491 3.34 -4.82 7.63
C LEU A 491 4.38 -5.76 6.98
N PHE A 492 5.28 -5.19 6.20
CA PHE A 492 6.43 -5.88 5.61
C PHE A 492 7.65 -5.69 6.51
N ASP A 493 8.20 -6.80 6.98
CA ASP A 493 9.35 -6.77 7.89
C ASP A 493 10.62 -6.34 7.16
N VAL A 494 11.42 -5.51 7.83
CA VAL A 494 12.73 -5.06 7.37
C VAL A 494 13.81 -6.00 7.86
N ASP A 495 14.68 -6.46 6.96
CA ASP A 495 15.84 -7.27 7.34
C ASP A 495 16.94 -6.39 7.94
N ASN A 496 17.10 -6.48 9.26
CA ASN A 496 18.01 -5.67 10.06
C ASN A 496 19.29 -6.41 10.49
N ARG A 497 19.55 -7.61 9.96
CA ARG A 497 20.60 -8.54 10.46
C ARG A 497 22.04 -8.24 10.02
N SER A 498 22.27 -7.59 8.87
CA SER A 498 23.61 -7.50 8.24
C SER A 498 23.97 -6.08 7.78
N CYS A 499 23.96 -5.12 8.71
CA CYS A 499 24.06 -3.70 8.39
C CYS A 499 25.48 -3.14 8.57
N SER A 500 26.40 -3.49 7.67
CA SER A 500 27.79 -3.03 7.74
C SER A 500 28.00 -1.65 7.09
N GLY A 501 28.67 -0.76 7.83
CA GLY A 501 29.12 0.56 7.35
C GLY A 501 28.01 1.49 6.85
N PRO A 502 26.91 1.72 7.60
CA PRO A 502 25.87 2.65 7.18
C PRO A 502 26.40 4.10 7.15
N PRO A 503 26.13 4.89 6.10
CA PRO A 503 26.60 6.27 5.99
C PRO A 503 25.75 7.24 6.83
N LEU A 504 25.92 7.21 8.16
CA LEU A 504 25.07 7.91 9.13
C LEU A 504 25.54 9.32 9.54
N GLY A 505 26.63 9.82 8.96
CA GLY A 505 27.19 11.12 9.34
C GLY A 505 26.19 12.27 9.20
N LEU A 506 26.18 13.17 10.19
CA LEU A 506 25.35 14.38 10.19
C LEU A 506 26.12 15.59 9.64
N PRO A 507 25.44 16.58 9.06
CA PRO A 507 26.06 17.86 8.78
C PRO A 507 26.59 18.50 10.06
N GLU A 508 27.76 19.13 9.99
CA GLU A 508 28.33 19.89 11.10
C GLU A 508 27.32 20.92 11.63
N GLY A 509 27.27 21.14 12.95
CA GLY A 509 26.35 22.11 13.57
C GLY A 509 24.88 21.69 13.58
N SER A 510 24.60 20.41 13.31
CA SER A 510 23.27 19.83 13.55
C SER A 510 22.96 19.83 15.04
N ARG A 511 21.70 20.13 15.37
CA ARG A 511 21.18 20.09 16.75
C ARG A 511 20.18 18.95 16.88
N LEU A 512 20.21 18.31 18.03
CA LEU A 512 19.41 17.13 18.34
C LEU A 512 18.19 17.60 19.16
N HIS A 513 17.97 17.07 20.36
CA HIS A 513 16.80 17.37 21.20
C HIS A 513 16.75 18.79 21.74
N THR A 514 15.53 19.25 22.06
CA THR A 514 15.28 20.55 22.71
C THR A 514 14.59 20.41 24.07
N VAL A 515 13.71 19.42 24.21
CA VAL A 515 12.81 19.23 25.36
C VAL A 515 12.86 17.80 25.89
N VAL A 516 12.85 16.80 25.00
CA VAL A 516 12.80 15.40 25.43
C VAL A 516 14.19 14.93 25.85
N GLU A 517 14.29 14.49 27.10
CA GLU A 517 15.46 13.77 27.59
C GLU A 517 15.33 12.27 27.27
N VAL A 518 16.37 11.73 26.63
CA VAL A 518 16.49 10.31 26.26
C VAL A 518 17.38 9.62 27.30
N GLY A 519 16.84 8.56 27.90
CA GLY A 519 17.59 7.70 28.82
C GLY A 519 18.70 6.91 28.13
N ASP A 520 19.32 5.99 28.86
CA ASP A 520 20.24 5.03 28.25
C ASP A 520 19.46 3.85 27.65
N LEU A 521 19.96 3.34 26.51
CA LEU A 521 19.40 2.15 25.86
C LEU A 521 19.58 0.95 26.81
N LYS A 522 18.51 0.24 27.12
CA LYS A 522 18.54 -0.92 28.03
C LYS A 522 18.92 -2.21 27.34
#